data_AF-A0A1J9QKL0-F1
#
_entry.id   AF-A0A1J9QKL0-F1
#
_cell.length_a   1.000
_cell.length_b   1.000
_cell.length_c   1.000
_cell.angle_alpha   90.00
_cell.angle_beta   90.00
_cell.angle_gamma   90.00
#
_symmetry.space_group_name_H-M   'P 1'
#
loop_
_entity.id
_entity.type
_entity.pdbx_description
1 polymer ?
#
loop_
_entity_poly.entity_id
_entity_poly.type
_entity_poly.pdbx_seq_one_letter_code
_entity_poly.pdbx_strand_id
1 'polypeptide(L)'
;MPRHIAINSTTTLVPLLPTTHVRIRPRLLDWSVFVHGWANGAIPSAYWVPTELQIVHDGLALKLEDKADKTVRVTSLVGWFEERIAELLLVAWRGDEGMVQGARARWVRDFAEVCASAVAVEVPGGRV
;
A
#
# COMPACT_ATOMS: atom_id res chain seq x y z
N MET A 1 -5.79 5.46 -20.83
CA MET A 1 -4.72 4.45 -20.74
C MET A 1 -4.78 3.81 -19.36
N PRO A 2 -4.57 2.48 -19.21
CA PRO A 2 -4.55 1.86 -17.89
C PRO A 2 -3.38 2.38 -17.06
N ARG A 3 -3.64 2.68 -15.78
CA ARG A 3 -2.60 3.06 -14.81
C ARG A 3 -1.70 1.84 -14.55
N HIS A 4 -0.42 2.06 -14.32
CA HIS A 4 0.57 0.99 -14.07
C HIS A 4 1.18 1.18 -12.69
N ILE A 5 1.64 0.08 -12.08
CA ILE A 5 2.51 0.11 -10.90
C ILE A 5 3.82 -0.61 -11.20
N ALA A 6 4.90 -0.18 -10.56
CA ALA A 6 6.17 -0.89 -10.59
C ALA A 6 6.15 -2.00 -9.54
N ILE A 7 6.75 -3.15 -9.83
CA ILE A 7 6.88 -4.30 -8.92
C ILE A 7 8.32 -4.83 -9.01
N ASN A 8 8.68 -5.86 -8.24
CA ASN A 8 10.04 -6.44 -8.24
C ASN A 8 11.13 -5.36 -8.01
N SER A 9 11.00 -4.59 -6.92
CA SER A 9 11.92 -3.48 -6.63
C SER A 9 12.04 -2.50 -7.80
N THR A 10 10.88 -2.09 -8.34
CA THR A 10 10.68 -1.14 -9.45
C THR A 10 11.16 -1.56 -10.84
N THR A 11 11.58 -2.81 -11.03
CA THR A 11 12.13 -3.29 -12.32
C THR A 11 11.07 -3.70 -13.34
N THR A 12 9.88 -4.11 -12.90
CA THR A 12 8.79 -4.54 -13.79
C THR A 12 7.60 -3.59 -13.67
N LEU A 13 7.07 -3.08 -14.78
CA LEU A 13 5.81 -2.35 -14.81
C LEU A 13 4.66 -3.28 -15.16
N VAL A 14 3.62 -3.31 -14.32
CA VAL A 14 2.41 -4.11 -14.57
C VAL A 14 1.17 -3.21 -14.62
N PRO A 15 0.20 -3.50 -15.49
CA PRO A 15 -1.03 -2.71 -15.57
C PRO A 15 -1.94 -3.01 -14.37
N LEU A 16 -2.56 -1.96 -13.82
CA LEU A 16 -3.59 -2.08 -12.78
C LEU A 16 -4.92 -2.56 -13.39
N LEU A 17 -4.99 -3.85 -13.71
CA LEU A 17 -6.16 -4.50 -14.28
C LEU A 17 -6.62 -5.67 -13.41
N PRO A 18 -7.92 -6.01 -13.41
CA PRO A 18 -8.43 -7.19 -12.69
C PRO A 18 -7.84 -8.52 -13.15
N THR A 19 -7.23 -8.57 -14.34
CA THR A 19 -6.56 -9.74 -14.91
C THR A 19 -5.10 -9.88 -14.46
N THR A 20 -4.48 -8.80 -13.98
CA THR A 20 -3.09 -8.81 -13.52
C THR A 20 -2.98 -9.48 -12.16
N HIS A 21 -2.19 -10.55 -12.09
CA HIS A 21 -1.90 -11.27 -10.85
C HIS A 21 -0.48 -11.00 -10.39
N VAL A 22 -0.31 -10.86 -9.08
CA VAL A 22 0.98 -10.66 -8.42
C VAL A 22 1.07 -11.57 -7.19
N ARG A 23 2.29 -11.96 -6.82
CA ARG A 23 2.56 -12.62 -5.55
C ARG A 23 2.96 -11.56 -4.51
N ILE A 24 2.55 -11.76 -3.26
CA ILE A 24 2.86 -10.83 -2.16
C ILE A 24 4.12 -11.29 -1.43
N ARG A 25 5.06 -10.38 -1.21
CA ARG A 25 6.26 -10.53 -0.36
C ARG A 25 6.22 -9.48 0.75
N PRO A 26 5.66 -9.81 1.94
CA PRO A 26 5.44 -8.83 3.00
C PRO A 26 6.71 -8.12 3.47
N ARG A 27 7.83 -8.85 3.53
CA ARG A 27 9.13 -8.34 4.00
C ARG A 27 9.69 -7.18 3.16
N LEU A 28 9.14 -6.92 1.97
CA LEU A 28 9.55 -5.80 1.13
C LEU A 28 8.93 -4.46 1.55
N LEU A 29 7.90 -4.48 2.40
CA LEU A 29 7.39 -3.27 3.05
C LEU A 29 8.14 -3.04 4.37
N ASP A 30 9.41 -2.67 4.26
CA ASP A 30 10.18 -2.23 5.43
C ASP A 30 9.92 -0.74 5.75
N TRP A 31 10.43 -0.31 6.90
CA TRP A 31 10.29 1.07 7.38
C TRP A 31 10.81 2.11 6.38
N SER A 32 11.94 1.83 5.72
CA SER A 32 12.54 2.76 4.76
C SER A 32 11.66 2.94 3.54
N VAL A 33 11.16 1.84 2.97
CA VAL A 33 10.25 1.85 1.82
C VAL A 33 8.94 2.56 2.16
N PHE A 34 8.38 2.25 3.34
CA PHE A 34 7.16 2.89 3.83
C PHE A 34 7.33 4.40 3.99
N VAL A 35 8.36 4.85 4.70
CA VAL A 35 8.62 6.27 4.94
C VAL A 35 8.91 7.00 3.63
N HIS A 36 9.64 6.38 2.69
CA HIS A 36 9.88 6.98 1.38
C HIS A 36 8.57 7.17 0.60
N GLY A 37 7.70 6.16 0.59
CA GLY A 37 6.37 6.25 -0.01
C GLY A 37 5.50 7.34 0.62
N TRP A 38 5.58 7.47 1.94
CA TRP A 38 4.86 8.49 2.70
C TRP A 38 5.40 9.90 2.42
N ALA A 39 6.72 10.07 2.44
CA ALA A 39 7.42 11.35 2.30
C ALA A 39 7.37 11.91 0.87
N ASN A 40 7.28 11.05 -0.16
CA ASN A 40 7.14 11.45 -1.56
C ASN A 40 5.77 12.07 -1.89
N GLY A 41 4.99 12.47 -0.88
CA GLY A 41 3.80 13.27 -1.06
C GLY A 41 2.54 12.45 -1.29
N ALA A 42 2.57 11.14 -1.03
CA ALA A 42 1.33 10.41 -0.88
C ALA A 42 0.54 11.02 0.28
N ILE A 43 1.15 11.29 1.44
CA ILE A 43 0.47 11.93 2.58
C ILE A 43 1.23 13.20 2.98
N PRO A 44 0.64 14.40 2.86
CA PRO A 44 1.38 15.63 3.11
C PRO A 44 1.85 15.75 4.57
N SER A 45 3.08 16.22 4.77
CA SER A 45 3.75 16.36 6.08
C SER A 45 3.01 17.18 7.12
N ALA A 46 2.16 18.11 6.69
CA ALA A 46 1.34 18.92 7.59
C ALA A 46 0.25 18.13 8.34
N TYR A 47 -0.07 16.90 7.91
CA TYR A 47 -1.17 16.09 8.45
C TYR A 47 -0.71 14.91 9.32
N TRP A 48 0.57 14.85 9.70
CA TRP A 48 1.06 13.73 10.50
C TRP A 48 2.18 14.07 11.46
N VAL A 49 2.29 13.25 12.51
CA VAL A 49 3.45 13.19 13.40
C VAL A 49 4.13 11.82 13.34
N PRO A 50 5.44 11.70 13.67
CA PRO A 50 6.17 10.44 13.53
C PRO A 50 5.53 9.23 14.22
N THR A 51 4.87 9.43 15.36
CA THR A 51 4.17 8.36 16.07
C THR A 51 2.98 7.78 15.29
N GLU A 52 2.30 8.60 14.49
CA GLU A 52 1.17 8.15 13.66
C GLU A 52 1.65 7.29 12.50
N LEU A 53 2.80 7.64 11.89
CA LEU A 53 3.43 6.82 10.86
C LEU A 53 3.79 5.45 11.40
N GLN A 54 4.36 5.40 12.61
CA GLN A 54 4.74 4.14 13.25
C GLN A 54 3.51 3.24 13.46
N ILE A 55 2.39 3.79 13.95
CA ILE A 55 1.13 3.05 14.13
C ILE A 55 0.66 2.44 12.81
N VAL A 56 0.68 3.22 11.72
CA VAL A 56 0.22 2.74 10.41
C VAL A 56 1.17 1.70 9.84
N HIS A 57 2.49 1.91 9.94
CA HIS A 57 3.48 0.94 9.49
C HIS A 57 3.32 -0.41 10.20
N ASP A 58 3.35 -0.40 11.53
CA ASP A 58 3.33 -1.63 12.33
C ASP A 58 2.01 -2.39 12.16
N GLY A 59 0.90 -1.64 12.09
CA GLY A 59 -0.41 -2.20 11.81
C GLY A 59 -0.52 -2.83 10.41
N LEU A 60 0.08 -2.21 9.39
CA LEU A 60 0.13 -2.79 8.05
C LEU A 60 1.03 -4.02 8.01
N ALA A 61 2.21 -3.96 8.61
CA ALA A 61 3.16 -5.06 8.65
C ALA A 61 2.50 -6.31 9.25
N LEU A 62 1.85 -6.17 10.41
CA LEU A 62 1.12 -7.26 11.07
C LEU A 62 -0.01 -7.82 10.18
N LYS A 63 -0.86 -6.95 9.62
CA LYS A 63 -1.97 -7.39 8.75
C LYS A 63 -1.50 -8.05 7.46
N LEU A 64 -0.28 -7.73 7.00
CA LEU A 64 0.28 -8.26 5.76
C LEU A 64 0.89 -9.65 5.93
N GLU A 65 1.25 -10.06 7.15
CA GLU A 65 1.74 -11.41 7.45
C GLU A 65 0.76 -12.49 6.97
N ASP A 66 -0.55 -12.27 7.17
CA ASP A 66 -1.63 -13.15 6.69
C ASP A 66 -1.71 -13.26 5.17
N LYS A 67 -1.02 -12.38 4.44
CA LYS A 67 -0.97 -12.37 2.98
C LYS A 67 0.35 -12.88 2.42
N ALA A 68 1.27 -13.33 3.27
CA ALA A 68 2.54 -13.88 2.84
C ALA A 68 2.33 -14.90 1.72
N ASP A 69 3.04 -14.69 0.62
CA ASP A 69 3.17 -15.63 -0.49
C ASP A 69 1.89 -15.93 -1.28
N LYS A 70 0.79 -15.24 -0.97
CA LYS A 70 -0.47 -15.37 -1.72
C LYS A 70 -0.35 -14.73 -3.09
N THR A 71 -0.92 -15.38 -4.09
CA THR A 71 -1.15 -14.80 -5.41
C THR A 71 -2.52 -14.13 -5.42
N VAL A 72 -2.58 -12.86 -5.76
CA VAL A 72 -3.81 -12.07 -5.79
C VAL A 72 -3.88 -11.21 -7.04
N ARG A 73 -5.08 -10.72 -7.36
CA ARG A 73 -5.24 -9.67 -8.37
C ARG A 73 -4.66 -8.37 -7.83
N VAL A 74 -3.92 -7.64 -8.66
CA VAL A 74 -3.29 -6.37 -8.25
C VAL A 74 -4.32 -5.34 -7.79
N THR A 75 -5.48 -5.28 -8.44
CA THR A 75 -6.57 -4.37 -8.04
C THR A 75 -7.14 -4.71 -6.66
N SER A 76 -7.27 -6.00 -6.35
CA SER A 76 -7.69 -6.48 -5.03
C SER A 76 -6.64 -6.19 -3.95
N LEU A 77 -5.36 -6.24 -4.29
CA LEU A 77 -4.28 -5.87 -3.37
C LEU A 77 -4.32 -4.38 -3.02
N VAL A 78 -4.46 -3.51 -4.02
CA VAL A 78 -4.57 -2.06 -3.79
C VAL A 78 -5.81 -1.73 -2.97
N GLY A 79 -6.98 -2.28 -3.32
CA GLY A 79 -8.20 -2.07 -2.54
C GLY A 79 -8.08 -2.54 -1.09
N TRP A 80 -7.40 -3.67 -0.85
CA TRP A 80 -7.10 -4.12 0.50
C TRP A 80 -6.21 -3.13 1.26
N PHE A 81 -5.15 -2.61 0.63
CA PHE A 81 -4.32 -1.58 1.25
C PHE A 81 -5.12 -0.32 1.58
N GLU A 82 -5.97 0.17 0.69
CA GLU A 82 -6.82 1.34 0.95
C GLU A 82 -7.66 1.17 2.20
N GLU A 83 -8.33 0.02 2.34
CA GLU A 83 -9.14 -0.29 3.52
C GLU A 83 -8.29 -0.32 4.79
N ARG A 84 -7.16 -1.04 4.76
CA ARG A 84 -6.30 -1.19 5.95
C ARG A 84 -5.64 0.13 6.34
N ILE A 85 -5.20 0.93 5.38
CA ILE A 85 -4.66 2.26 5.62
C ILE A 85 -5.73 3.13 6.27
N ALA A 86 -6.97 3.17 5.74
CA ALA A 86 -8.04 3.96 6.33
C ALA A 86 -8.37 3.54 7.77
N GLU A 87 -8.42 2.23 8.07
CA GLU A 87 -8.59 1.72 9.43
C GLU A 87 -7.47 2.18 10.36
N LEU A 88 -6.22 2.10 9.92
CA LEU A 88 -5.06 2.45 10.73
C LEU A 88 -4.92 3.96 10.94
N LEU A 89 -5.30 4.76 9.95
CA LEU A 89 -5.40 6.21 10.09
C LEU A 89 -6.47 6.60 11.12
N LEU A 90 -7.59 5.89 11.15
CA LEU A 90 -8.62 6.12 12.17
C LEU A 90 -8.06 5.88 13.58
N VAL A 91 -7.24 4.84 13.76
CA VAL A 91 -6.55 4.59 15.03
C VAL A 91 -5.51 5.68 15.33
N ALA A 92 -4.66 6.01 14.35
CA ALA A 92 -3.59 6.99 14.50
C ALA A 92 -4.13 8.39 14.86
N TRP A 93 -5.23 8.80 14.24
CA TRP A 93 -5.91 10.07 14.50
C TRP A 93 -7.04 9.97 15.53
N ARG A 94 -7.00 8.95 16.40
CA ARG A 94 -7.85 8.85 17.59
C ARG A 94 -9.36 8.89 17.29
N GLY A 95 -9.76 8.36 16.14
CA GLY A 95 -11.15 8.28 15.73
C GLY A 95 -11.65 9.47 14.91
N ASP A 96 -10.79 10.37 14.42
CA ASP A 96 -11.22 11.48 13.54
C ASP A 96 -11.65 10.97 12.15
N GLU A 97 -12.90 10.55 12.04
CA GLU A 97 -13.51 10.07 10.80
C GLU A 97 -13.49 11.13 9.69
N GLY A 98 -13.63 12.42 10.03
CA GLY A 98 -13.64 13.50 9.05
C GLY A 98 -12.29 13.64 8.34
N MET A 99 -11.21 13.59 9.11
CA MET A 99 -9.84 13.57 8.59
C MET A 99 -9.58 12.32 7.75
N VAL A 100 -10.05 11.14 8.18
CA VAL A 100 -9.96 9.88 7.40
C VAL A 100 -10.73 9.96 6.09
N GLN A 101 -11.95 10.49 6.06
CA GLN A 101 -12.67 10.65 4.79
C GLN A 101 -11.97 11.64 3.85
N GLY A 102 -11.45 12.75 4.40
CA GLY A 102 -10.63 13.69 3.64
C GLY A 102 -9.37 13.04 3.05
N ALA A 103 -8.75 12.14 3.82
CA ALA A 103 -7.62 11.35 3.37
C ALA A 103 -7.96 10.38 2.25
N ARG A 104 -9.06 9.61 2.41
CA ARG A 104 -9.54 8.64 1.41
C ARG A 104 -9.81 9.29 0.07
N ALA A 105 -10.40 10.48 0.08
CA ALA A 105 -10.74 11.21 -1.12
C ALA A 105 -9.52 11.77 -1.87
N ARG A 106 -8.37 11.96 -1.19
CA ARG A 106 -7.24 12.72 -1.74
C ARG A 106 -6.00 11.88 -2.01
N TRP A 107 -5.69 10.93 -1.13
CA TRP A 107 -4.35 10.36 -1.12
C TRP A 107 -4.22 8.90 -0.71
N VAL A 108 -5.20 8.32 0.02
CA VAL A 108 -5.10 6.92 0.47
C VAL A 108 -4.90 5.96 -0.70
N ARG A 109 -5.56 6.22 -1.84
CA ARG A 109 -5.39 5.42 -3.05
C ARG A 109 -3.95 5.43 -3.56
N ASP A 110 -3.33 6.60 -3.65
CA ASP A 110 -1.98 6.72 -4.16
C ASP A 110 -0.98 6.07 -3.20
N PHE A 111 -1.17 6.23 -1.89
CA PHE A 111 -0.36 5.55 -0.89
C PHE A 111 -0.53 4.02 -0.94
N ALA A 112 -1.77 3.54 -1.12
CA ALA A 112 -2.06 2.11 -1.26
C ALA A 112 -1.37 1.49 -2.49
N GLU A 113 -1.28 2.25 -3.59
CA GLU A 113 -0.53 1.81 -4.77
C GLU A 113 0.98 1.73 -4.52
N VAL A 114 1.55 2.66 -3.74
CA VAL A 114 2.95 2.58 -3.31
C VAL A 114 3.20 1.34 -2.44
N CYS A 115 2.32 1.09 -1.47
CA CYS A 115 2.43 -0.10 -0.62
C CYS A 115 2.26 -1.40 -1.44
N ALA A 116 1.31 -1.43 -2.39
CA ALA A 116 1.13 -2.57 -3.28
C ALA A 116 2.35 -2.80 -4.19
N SER A 117 2.89 -1.72 -4.76
CA SER A 117 4.12 -1.70 -5.57
C SER A 117 5.31 -2.29 -4.79
N ALA A 118 5.47 -1.91 -3.53
CA ALA A 118 6.55 -2.38 -2.68
C ALA A 118 6.52 -3.90 -2.46
N VAL A 119 5.33 -4.47 -2.25
CA VAL A 119 5.18 -5.87 -1.81
C VAL A 119 4.86 -6.83 -2.94
N ALA A 120 4.43 -6.32 -4.09
CA ALA A 120 4.10 -7.14 -5.23
C ALA A 120 5.36 -7.61 -5.95
N VAL A 121 5.37 -8.89 -6.30
CA VAL A 121 6.37 -9.51 -7.17
C VAL A 121 5.68 -10.34 -8.24
N GLU A 122 6.40 -10.67 -9.30
CA GLU A 122 5.90 -11.53 -10.36
C GLU A 122 5.48 -12.92 -9.83
N VAL A 123 4.49 -13.51 -10.49
CA VAL A 123 4.06 -14.88 -10.20
C VAL A 123 5.09 -15.85 -10.80
N PRO A 124 5.73 -16.73 -10.00
CA PRO A 124 6.71 -17.68 -10.52
C PRO A 124 6.07 -18.58 -11.60
N GLY A 125 6.63 -18.55 -12.82
CA GLY A 125 6.21 -19.40 -13.95
C GLY A 125 5.17 -18.82 -14.90
N GLY A 126 4.70 -17.58 -14.71
CA GLY A 126 3.75 -16.93 -15.61
C GLY A 126 4.44 -16.12 -16.71
N ARG A 127 4.36 -16.57 -17.97
CA ARG A 127 4.42 -15.66 -19.12
C ARG A 127 3.17 -14.79 -19.10
N VAL A 128 3.37 -13.49 -19.35
CA VAL A 128 2.34 -12.44 -19.51
C VAL A 128 1.22 -12.89 -20.45
#